data_AF-A0A816GA66-F1
#
_entry.id   AF-A0A816GA66-F1
#
_cell.length_a   1.000
_cell.length_b   1.000
_cell.length_c   1.000
_cell.angle_alpha   90.00
_cell.angle_beta   90.00
_cell.angle_gamma   90.00
#
_symmetry.space_group_name_H-M   'P 1'
#
loop_
_entity.id
_entity.type
_entity.pdbx_description
1 polymer ?
#
loop_
_entity_poly.entity_id
_entity_poly.type
_entity_poly.pdbx_seq_one_letter_code
_entity_poly.pdbx_strand_id
1 'polypeptide(L)'
;MTVSSTRSTAFMIDNLLSSTNNQNKIIETELVTQSVDNCLNNNRRKRKSWSCEVCGKMFDRPSLLSRHTRTHTGEKPHVCPTCGKAFSTSSSLNTHCRIHSGEKPHSCEICGKRFTASSNLYYHRMTHTKVNQIISSQCYT
;
A
#
# COMPACT_ATOMS: atom_id res chain seq x y z
N MET A 1 -17.88 -15.50 82.36
CA MET A 1 -18.05 -14.26 81.56
C MET A 1 -17.43 -14.50 80.20
N THR A 2 -18.21 -15.02 79.24
CA THR A 2 -17.74 -15.18 77.86
C THR A 2 -18.00 -13.88 77.12
N VAL A 3 -16.93 -13.15 76.84
CA VAL A 3 -16.95 -11.91 76.06
C VAL A 3 -17.20 -12.24 74.58
N SER A 4 -18.46 -12.07 74.16
CA SER A 4 -18.86 -11.99 72.76
C SER A 4 -18.28 -10.72 72.16
N SER A 5 -17.16 -10.84 71.44
CA SER A 5 -16.56 -9.73 70.69
C SER A 5 -16.90 -9.88 69.21
N THR A 6 -17.86 -9.06 68.80
CA THR A 6 -18.23 -8.77 67.42
C THR A 6 -17.02 -8.22 66.65
N ARG A 7 -16.38 -9.08 65.86
CA ARG A 7 -15.35 -8.68 64.90
C ARG A 7 -15.42 -9.60 63.69
N SER A 8 -15.78 -9.15 62.51
CA SER A 8 -16.41 -7.91 62.08
C SER A 8 -16.96 -8.31 60.72
N THR A 9 -18.26 -8.11 60.48
CA THR A 9 -18.86 -8.29 59.16
C THR A 9 -18.07 -7.53 58.07
N ALA A 10 -17.29 -6.52 58.45
CA ALA A 10 -16.29 -5.85 57.62
C ALA A 10 -15.31 -6.80 56.89
N PHE A 11 -14.81 -7.88 57.52
CA PHE A 11 -13.82 -8.76 56.86
C PHE A 11 -14.44 -9.62 55.74
N MET A 12 -15.73 -9.96 55.86
CA MET A 12 -16.47 -10.66 54.81
C MET A 12 -16.86 -9.72 53.66
N ILE A 13 -17.18 -8.45 53.96
CA ILE A 13 -17.57 -7.44 52.97
C ILE A 13 -16.36 -6.98 52.14
N ASP A 14 -15.19 -6.76 52.76
CA ASP A 14 -13.95 -6.36 52.05
C ASP A 14 -13.43 -7.45 51.09
N ASN A 15 -13.65 -8.73 51.44
CA ASN A 15 -13.27 -9.85 50.61
C ASN A 15 -14.25 -10.04 49.43
N LEU A 16 -15.55 -9.77 49.63
CA LEU A 16 -16.56 -9.74 48.57
C LEU A 16 -16.41 -8.52 47.64
N LEU A 17 -16.04 -7.34 48.16
CA LEU A 17 -15.75 -6.13 47.36
C LEU A 17 -14.44 -6.26 46.57
N SER A 18 -13.40 -6.90 47.15
CA SER A 18 -12.15 -7.18 46.44
C SER A 18 -12.33 -8.26 45.37
N SER A 19 -13.12 -9.30 45.67
CA SER A 19 -13.47 -10.35 44.71
C SER A 19 -14.35 -9.79 43.59
N THR A 20 -15.36 -8.97 43.88
CA THR A 20 -16.20 -8.33 42.84
C THR A 20 -15.45 -7.27 42.04
N ASN A 21 -14.57 -6.46 42.63
CA ASN A 21 -13.71 -5.53 41.86
C ASN A 21 -12.73 -6.27 40.96
N ASN A 22 -12.18 -7.40 41.39
CA ASN A 22 -11.31 -8.22 40.55
C ASN A 22 -12.13 -8.91 39.45
N GLN A 23 -13.30 -9.48 39.77
CA GLN A 23 -14.21 -10.07 38.78
C GLN A 23 -14.67 -9.03 37.74
N ASN A 24 -15.04 -7.81 38.17
CA ASN A 24 -15.46 -6.72 37.29
C ASN A 24 -14.31 -6.21 36.42
N LYS A 25 -13.08 -6.14 36.97
CA LYS A 25 -11.87 -5.79 36.21
C LYS A 25 -11.52 -6.88 35.19
N ILE A 26 -11.69 -8.16 35.55
CA ILE A 26 -11.52 -9.30 34.64
C ILE A 26 -12.58 -9.25 33.51
N ILE A 27 -13.85 -9.02 33.84
CA ILE A 27 -14.95 -8.90 32.87
C ILE A 27 -14.76 -7.69 31.96
N GLU A 28 -14.36 -6.52 32.48
CA GLU A 28 -14.02 -5.34 31.67
C GLU A 28 -12.81 -5.61 30.76
N THR A 29 -11.77 -6.27 31.25
CA THR A 29 -10.64 -6.66 30.39
C THR A 29 -11.03 -7.67 29.31
N GLU A 30 -11.96 -8.57 29.59
CA GLU A 30 -12.43 -9.60 28.66
C GLU A 30 -13.40 -9.06 27.60
N LEU A 31 -14.24 -8.08 27.96
CA LEU A 31 -15.10 -7.34 27.01
C LEU A 31 -14.29 -6.39 26.11
N VAL A 32 -13.23 -5.78 26.64
CA VAL A 32 -12.29 -4.97 25.87
C VAL A 32 -11.45 -5.84 24.93
N THR A 33 -10.95 -7.00 25.37
CA THR A 33 -10.22 -7.92 24.47
C THR A 33 -11.14 -8.51 23.39
N GLN A 34 -12.37 -8.91 23.71
CA GLN A 34 -13.36 -9.34 22.71
C GLN A 34 -13.68 -8.25 21.68
N SER A 35 -13.69 -6.97 22.09
CA SER A 35 -13.86 -5.83 21.16
C SER A 35 -12.61 -5.57 20.31
N VAL A 36 -11.40 -5.73 20.85
CA VAL A 36 -10.12 -5.58 20.13
C VAL A 36 -9.91 -6.72 19.13
N ASP A 37 -10.25 -7.96 19.51
CA ASP A 37 -10.16 -9.15 18.66
C ASP A 37 -11.18 -9.10 17.51
N ASN A 38 -12.39 -8.56 17.74
CA ASN A 38 -13.37 -8.27 16.69
C ASN A 38 -12.90 -7.15 15.74
N CYS A 39 -12.16 -6.16 16.23
CA CYS A 39 -11.57 -5.11 15.39
C CYS A 39 -10.42 -5.64 14.52
N LEU A 40 -9.59 -6.56 15.05
CA LEU A 40 -8.52 -7.23 14.33
C LEU A 40 -9.04 -8.27 13.31
N ASN A 41 -10.17 -8.92 13.58
CA ASN A 41 -10.76 -9.93 12.70
C ASN A 41 -11.59 -9.36 11.53
N ASN A 42 -12.01 -8.09 11.60
CA ASN A 42 -12.89 -7.51 10.58
C ASN A 42 -12.20 -7.10 9.26
N ASN A 43 -10.89 -7.34 9.06
CA ASN A 43 -10.20 -6.88 7.84
C ASN A 43 -9.07 -7.78 7.29
N ARG A 44 -9.22 -9.11 7.29
CA ARG A 44 -8.39 -9.98 6.45
C ARG A 44 -9.22 -10.69 5.37
N ARG A 45 -9.78 -9.91 4.43
CA ARG A 45 -10.15 -10.47 3.12
C ARG A 45 -8.87 -11.00 2.49
N LYS A 46 -8.67 -12.32 2.47
CA LYS A 46 -7.56 -12.99 1.78
C LYS A 46 -7.60 -12.53 0.33
N ARG A 47 -6.78 -11.54 -0.03
CA ARG A 47 -6.75 -11.01 -1.40
C ARG A 47 -6.25 -12.13 -2.29
N LYS A 48 -7.15 -12.65 -3.12
CA LYS A 48 -6.78 -13.61 -4.15
C LYS A 48 -5.72 -12.95 -5.02
N SER A 49 -4.53 -13.52 -5.02
CA SER A 49 -3.39 -13.10 -5.83
C SER A 49 -3.26 -14.04 -7.02
N TRP A 50 -2.62 -13.53 -8.07
CA TRP A 50 -2.31 -14.28 -9.29
C TRP A 50 -0.80 -14.33 -9.46
N SER A 51 -0.22 -15.53 -9.49
CA SER A 51 1.21 -15.73 -9.67
C SER A 51 1.57 -15.99 -11.13
N CYS A 52 2.70 -15.45 -11.56
CA CYS A 52 3.31 -15.80 -12.83
C CYS A 52 4.01 -17.15 -12.72
N GLU A 53 3.66 -18.10 -13.56
CA GLU A 53 4.25 -19.45 -13.55
C GLU A 53 5.73 -19.44 -13.98
N VAL A 54 6.13 -18.48 -14.82
CA VAL A 54 7.50 -18.40 -15.35
C VAL A 54 8.49 -17.82 -14.32
N CYS A 55 8.07 -16.84 -13.52
CA CYS A 55 8.99 -16.10 -12.63
C CYS A 55 8.50 -15.91 -11.20
N GLY A 56 7.37 -16.53 -10.83
CA GLY A 56 6.81 -16.49 -9.47
C GLY A 56 6.22 -15.14 -9.04
N LYS A 57 6.34 -14.07 -9.84
CA LYS A 57 5.84 -12.74 -9.46
C LYS A 57 4.34 -12.75 -9.20
N MET A 58 3.93 -12.14 -8.08
CA MET A 58 2.54 -12.07 -7.66
C MET A 58 1.89 -10.74 -8.08
N PHE A 59 0.64 -10.82 -8.52
CA PHE A 59 -0.18 -9.70 -8.94
C PHE A 59 -1.49 -9.70 -8.18
N ASP A 60 -2.01 -8.51 -7.90
CA ASP A 60 -3.29 -8.29 -7.21
C ASP A 60 -4.48 -8.20 -8.17
N ARG A 61 -4.24 -8.33 -9.48
CA ARG A 61 -5.26 -8.36 -10.56
C ARG A 61 -4.84 -9.35 -11.67
N PRO A 62 -5.78 -10.07 -12.31
CA PRO A 62 -5.44 -11.04 -13.35
C PRO A 62 -5.01 -10.34 -14.65
N SER A 63 -5.56 -9.15 -14.91
CA SER A 63 -5.15 -8.33 -16.05
C SER A 63 -3.70 -7.85 -15.95
N LEU A 64 -3.19 -7.64 -14.73
CA LEU A 64 -1.79 -7.29 -14.52
C LEU A 64 -0.88 -8.50 -14.77
N LEU A 65 -1.28 -9.69 -14.31
CA LEU A 65 -0.58 -10.93 -14.66
C LEU A 65 -0.59 -11.14 -16.18
N SER A 66 -1.74 -11.06 -16.84
CA SER A 66 -1.85 -11.22 -18.31
C SER A 66 -1.00 -10.20 -19.08
N ARG A 67 -0.91 -8.96 -18.60
CA ARG A 67 -0.01 -7.97 -19.18
C ARG A 67 1.46 -8.32 -18.92
N HIS A 68 1.78 -8.82 -17.74
CA HIS A 68 3.12 -9.24 -17.37
C HIS A 68 3.56 -10.46 -18.18
N THR A 69 2.71 -11.46 -18.43
CA THR A 69 3.11 -12.65 -19.20
C THR A 69 3.59 -12.30 -20.61
N ARG A 70 3.10 -11.18 -21.19
CA ARG A 70 3.62 -10.64 -22.46
C ARG A 70 5.10 -10.26 -22.42
N THR A 71 5.70 -10.04 -21.24
CA THR A 71 7.15 -9.81 -21.12
C THR A 71 7.95 -11.09 -21.33
N HIS A 72 7.33 -12.25 -21.14
CA HIS A 72 7.96 -13.56 -21.39
C HIS A 72 7.71 -14.02 -22.83
N THR A 73 6.47 -13.86 -23.33
CA THR A 73 6.10 -14.29 -24.68
C THR A 73 6.55 -13.32 -25.77
N GLY A 74 6.81 -12.06 -25.41
CA GLY A 74 7.13 -11.00 -26.37
C GLY A 74 5.91 -10.48 -27.15
N GLU A 75 4.70 -10.91 -26.80
CA GLU A 75 3.46 -10.47 -27.46
C GLU A 75 3.27 -8.95 -27.40
N LYS A 76 2.96 -8.36 -28.56
CA LYS A 76 2.74 -6.93 -28.72
C LYS A 76 1.46 -6.66 -29.50
N PRO A 77 0.27 -6.79 -28.87
CA PRO A 77 -1.01 -6.72 -29.58
C PRO A 77 -1.35 -5.33 -30.13
N HIS A 78 -0.67 -4.28 -29.68
CA HIS A 78 -1.04 -2.91 -29.99
C HIS A 78 -0.08 -2.31 -31.02
N VAL A 79 -0.52 -2.22 -32.28
CA VAL A 79 0.30 -1.76 -33.40
C VAL A 79 0.03 -0.29 -33.72
N CYS A 80 1.09 0.48 -33.94
CA CYS A 80 0.98 1.86 -34.39
C CYS A 80 0.52 1.90 -35.86
N PRO A 81 -0.60 2.58 -36.17
CA PRO A 81 -1.10 2.64 -37.54
C PRO A 81 -0.19 3.45 -38.47
N THR A 82 0.61 4.38 -37.91
CA THR A 82 1.47 5.28 -38.70
C THR A 82 2.79 4.64 -39.09
N CYS A 83 3.42 3.85 -38.21
CA CYS A 83 4.77 3.31 -38.44
C CYS A 83 4.89 1.79 -38.24
N GLY A 84 3.79 1.09 -37.97
CA GLY A 84 3.77 -0.36 -37.78
C GLY A 84 4.44 -0.85 -36.48
N LYS A 85 4.98 0.05 -35.64
CA LYS A 85 5.65 -0.36 -34.40
C LYS A 85 4.65 -0.94 -33.39
N ALA A 86 4.96 -2.12 -32.87
CA ALA A 86 4.08 -2.85 -31.95
C ALA A 86 4.47 -2.66 -30.46
N PHE A 87 3.46 -2.67 -29.59
CA PHE A 87 3.56 -2.45 -28.15
C PHE A 87 2.77 -3.48 -27.35
N SER A 88 3.25 -3.79 -26.14
CA SER A 88 2.61 -4.75 -25.24
C SER A 88 1.39 -4.17 -24.51
N THR A 89 1.22 -2.84 -24.50
CA THR A 89 0.09 -2.15 -23.85
C THR A 89 -0.47 -1.03 -24.71
N SER A 90 -1.76 -0.72 -24.54
CA SER A 90 -2.42 0.39 -25.22
C SER A 90 -1.88 1.76 -24.77
N SER A 91 -1.57 1.93 -23.48
CA SER A 91 -1.01 3.18 -22.94
C SER A 91 0.36 3.51 -23.54
N SER A 92 1.23 2.50 -23.71
CA SER A 92 2.51 2.69 -24.40
C SER A 92 2.33 3.04 -25.88
N LEU A 93 1.36 2.43 -26.57
CA LEU A 93 1.03 2.80 -27.94
C LEU A 93 0.52 4.25 -28.02
N ASN A 94 -0.41 4.65 -27.15
CA ASN A 94 -0.96 6.00 -27.14
C ASN A 94 0.12 7.05 -26.88
N THR A 95 1.01 6.79 -25.92
CA THR A 95 2.16 7.67 -25.63
C THR A 95 3.12 7.73 -26.81
N HIS A 96 3.33 6.60 -27.50
CA HIS A 96 4.14 6.56 -28.71
C HIS A 96 3.50 7.37 -29.85
N CYS A 97 2.19 7.28 -30.09
CA CYS A 97 1.53 8.04 -31.15
C CYS A 97 1.69 9.56 -31.01
N ARG A 98 1.94 10.07 -29.80
CA ARG A 98 2.27 11.49 -29.56
C ARG A 98 3.56 11.95 -30.24
N ILE A 99 4.47 11.05 -30.62
CA ILE A 99 5.64 11.43 -31.41
C ILE A 99 5.26 11.84 -32.83
N HIS A 100 4.19 11.23 -33.38
CA HIS A 100 3.71 11.51 -34.73
C HIS A 100 2.85 12.77 -34.75
N SER A 101 1.99 12.96 -33.73
CA SER A 101 1.18 14.18 -33.62
C SER A 101 1.94 15.39 -33.08
N GLY A 102 3.11 15.17 -32.45
CA GLY A 102 3.86 16.22 -31.77
C GLY A 102 3.25 16.68 -30.45
N GLU A 103 2.16 16.06 -29.99
CA GLU A 103 1.49 16.43 -28.75
C GLU A 103 2.39 16.24 -27.52
N LYS A 104 2.49 17.27 -26.70
CA LYS A 104 3.22 17.22 -25.42
C LYS A 104 2.32 17.73 -24.29
N PRO A 105 1.43 16.90 -23.74
CA PRO A 105 0.41 17.37 -22.78
C PRO A 105 0.98 17.79 -21.42
N HIS A 106 2.18 17.35 -21.08
CA HIS A 106 2.74 17.51 -19.75
C HIS A 106 3.78 18.62 -19.73
N SER A 107 3.52 19.72 -19.02
CA SER A 107 4.46 20.84 -18.89
C SER A 107 5.15 20.87 -17.52
N CYS A 108 6.42 21.27 -17.52
CA CYS A 108 7.12 21.67 -16.31
C CYS A 108 6.71 23.09 -15.93
N GLU A 109 6.24 23.27 -14.70
CA GLU A 109 5.85 24.58 -14.18
C GLU A 109 7.06 25.48 -13.88
N ILE A 110 8.24 24.89 -13.67
CA ILE A 110 9.47 25.62 -13.33
C ILE A 110 10.13 26.23 -14.58
N CYS A 111 10.23 25.47 -15.67
CA CYS A 111 10.96 25.91 -16.88
C CYS A 111 10.14 25.88 -18.17
N GLY A 112 8.84 25.56 -18.11
CA GLY A 112 7.94 25.51 -19.27
C GLY A 112 8.18 24.32 -20.23
N LYS A 113 9.22 23.50 -20.02
CA LYS A 113 9.54 22.38 -20.91
C LYS A 113 8.40 21.36 -20.95
N ARG A 114 8.03 20.90 -22.15
CA ARG A 114 6.89 19.99 -22.38
C ARG A 114 7.34 18.57 -22.73
N PHE A 115 6.55 17.59 -22.29
CA PHE A 115 6.83 16.16 -22.40
C PHE A 115 5.64 15.38 -22.93
N THR A 116 5.92 14.30 -23.65
CA THR A 116 4.93 13.38 -24.22
C THR A 116 4.36 12.42 -23.18
N ALA A 117 5.05 12.18 -22.06
CA ALA A 117 4.65 11.27 -20.99
C ALA A 117 4.81 11.93 -19.61
N SER A 118 3.92 11.58 -18.66
CA SER A 118 3.97 12.08 -17.29
C SER A 118 5.22 11.62 -16.54
N SER A 119 5.68 10.38 -16.76
CA SER A 119 6.92 9.85 -16.18
C SER A 119 8.15 10.67 -16.58
N ASN A 120 8.23 11.09 -17.85
CA ASN A 120 9.33 11.93 -18.34
C ASN A 120 9.32 13.31 -17.66
N LEU A 121 8.13 13.89 -17.46
CA LEU A 121 7.99 15.12 -16.68
C LEU A 121 8.40 14.90 -15.22
N TYR A 122 8.01 13.79 -14.59
CA TYR A 122 8.40 13.46 -13.22
C TYR A 122 9.93 13.41 -13.06
N TYR A 123 10.63 12.64 -13.91
CA TYR A 123 12.10 12.58 -13.86
C TYR A 123 12.75 13.94 -14.15
N HIS A 124 12.19 14.71 -15.10
CA HIS A 124 12.67 16.06 -15.33
C HIS A 124 12.45 16.99 -14.12
N ARG A 125 11.33 16.87 -13.40
CA ARG A 125 11.11 17.67 -12.18
C ARG A 125 12.17 17.40 -11.12
N MET A 126 12.70 16.18 -11.06
CA MET A 126 13.81 15.84 -10.15
C MET A 126 15.13 16.51 -10.53
N THR A 127 15.30 17.06 -11.73
CA THR A 127 16.49 17.85 -12.07
C THR A 127 16.43 19.26 -11.47
N HIS A 128 15.26 19.71 -11.03
CA HIS A 128 15.08 21.01 -10.35
C HIS A 128 15.23 20.91 -8.83
N THR A 129 15.27 19.70 -8.25
CA THR A 129 15.51 19.52 -6.82
C THR A 129 17.03 19.49 -6.55
N LYS A 130 17.49 20.33 -5.62
CA LYS A 130 18.93 20.51 -5.28
C LYS A 130 19.66 19.21 -4.85
N VAL A 131 18.94 18.11 -4.62
CA VAL A 131 19.49 16.79 -4.25
C VAL A 131 20.30 16.16 -5.41
N ASN A 132 19.92 16.40 -6.67
CA ASN A 132 20.68 15.87 -7.83
C ASN A 132 21.94 16.68 -8.18
N GLN A 133 22.12 17.90 -7.63
CA GLN A 133 23.40 18.61 -7.77
C GLN A 133 24.48 18.06 -6.82
N ILE A 134 24.07 17.43 -5.71
CA ILE A 134 24.99 16.90 -4.69
C ILE A 134 25.56 15.53 -5.13
N ILE A 135 24.72 14.66 -5.72
CA ILE A 135 25.16 13.31 -6.15
C ILE A 135 26.12 13.37 -7.35
N SER A 136 26.01 14.38 -8.23
CA SER A 136 26.98 14.58 -9.31
C SER A 136 28.31 15.17 -8.85
N SER A 137 28.37 15.80 -7.67
CA SER A 137 29.60 16.42 -7.13
C SER A 137 30.41 15.51 -6.21
N GLN A 138 29.90 14.34 -5.82
CA GLN A 138 30.57 13.42 -4.89
C GLN A 138 30.93 12.06 -5.50
N CYS A 139 30.69 11.87 -6.81
CA CYS A 139 31.21 10.72 -7.56
C CYS A 139 32.39 11.09 -8.48
N TYR A 140 32.93 12.31 -8.36
CA TYR A 140 34.16 12.77 -9.05
C TYR A 140 35.25 13.23 -8.06
N THR A 141 35.20 12.75 -6.81
CA THR A 141 36.27 12.86 -5.80
C THR A 141 36.52 11.47 -5.24
#